data_AF-A0A085MPK8-F1
#
_entry.id   AF-A0A085MPK8-F1
#
_cell.length_a   1.000
_cell.length_b   1.000
_cell.length_c   1.000
_cell.angle_alpha   90.00
_cell.angle_beta   90.00
_cell.angle_gamma   90.00
#
_symmetry.space_group_name_H-M   'P 1'
#
loop_
_entity.id
_entity.type
_entity.pdbx_description
1 polymer ?
#
loop_
_entity_poly.entity_id
_entity_poly.type
_entity_poly.pdbx_seq_one_letter_code
_entity_poly.pdbx_strand_id
1 'polypeptide(L)' 'MKLYAISRNRISRHVSNLTKENEFPLGNIGNMDETPIFFDMIGNRTVDSKGTKSIVVKSTGHERTYFTVMLSCLANEMKL' A
#
# COMPACT_ATOMS: atom_id res chain seq x y z
N MET A 1 1.01 -19.49 5.20
CA MET A 1 0.65 -18.93 3.87
C MET A 1 -0.69 -19.48 3.31
N LYS A 2 -0.97 -20.79 3.33
CA LYS A 2 -2.24 -21.37 2.82
C LYS A 2 -3.52 -20.83 3.48
N LEU A 3 -3.55 -20.70 4.81
CA LEU A 3 -4.72 -20.21 5.56
C LEU A 3 -5.12 -18.78 5.16
N TYR A 4 -4.14 -17.91 4.97
CA TYR A 4 -4.37 -16.52 4.56
C TYR A 4 -4.98 -16.45 3.14
N ALA A 5 -4.46 -17.27 2.22
CA ALA A 5 -5.01 -17.37 0.87
C ALA A 5 -6.45 -17.92 0.87
N ILE A 6 -6.77 -18.91 1.72
CA ILE A 6 -8.13 -19.45 1.85
C ILE A 6 -9.09 -18.40 2.42
N SER A 7 -8.67 -17.67 3.46
CA SER A 7 -9.46 -16.59 4.06
C SER A 7 -9.77 -15.48 3.04
N ARG A 8 -8.75 -15.04 2.29
CA ARG A 8 -8.91 -14.00 1.25
C ARG A 8 -9.90 -14.43 0.16
N ASN A 9 -9.80 -15.68 -0.31
CA ASN A 9 -10.73 -16.25 -1.28
C ASN A 9 -12.18 -16.36 -0.77
N ARG A 10 -12.38 -16.49 0.55
CA ARG A 10 -13.72 -16.51 1.14
C ARG A 10 -14.35 -15.12 1.15
N ILE A 11 -13.58 -14.11 1.56
CA ILE A 11 -14.04 -12.71 1.63
C ILE A 11 -14.34 -12.18 0.22
N SER A 12 -13.43 -12.37 -0.73
CA SER A 12 -13.65 -11.91 -2.12
C SER A 12 -14.90 -12.54 -2.75
N ARG A 13 -15.18 -13.82 -2.47
CA ARG A 13 -16.38 -14.50 -2.95
C ARG A 13 -17.65 -13.95 -2.30
N HIS A 14 -17.62 -13.71 -0.99
CA HIS A 14 -18.76 -13.15 -0.27
C HIS A 14 -19.12 -11.74 -0.75
N VAL A 15 -18.11 -10.87 -0.91
CA VAL A 15 -18.29 -9.50 -1.43
C VAL A 15 -18.82 -9.52 -2.86
N SER A 16 -18.33 -10.45 -3.71
CA SER A 16 -18.84 -10.60 -5.08
C SER A 16 -20.31 -11.01 -5.12
N ASN A 17 -20.76 -11.90 -4.23
CA ASN A 17 -22.15 -12.31 -4.15
C ASN A 17 -23.04 -11.14 -3.70
N LEU A 18 -22.67 -10.45 -2.62
CA LEU A 18 -23.37 -9.26 -2.12
C LEU A 18 -23.50 -8.18 -3.20
N THR A 19 -22.43 -7.97 -3.97
CA THR A 19 -22.41 -6.99 -5.08
C THR A 19 -23.43 -7.33 -6.15
N LYS A 20 -23.55 -8.62 -6.50
CA LYS A 20 -24.51 -9.09 -7.51
C LYS A 20 -25.94 -9.05 -6.98
N GLU A 21 -26.17 -9.45 -5.73
CA GLU A 21 -27.49 -9.49 -5.11
C GLU A 21 -28.12 -8.10 -4.95
N ASN A 22 -27.29 -7.07 -4.74
CA ASN A 22 -27.75 -5.70 -4.49
C ASN A 22 -27.51 -4.76 -5.68
N GLU A 23 -27.01 -5.27 -6.81
CA GLU A 23 -26.71 -4.52 -8.03
C GLU A 23 -25.91 -3.22 -7.79
N PHE A 24 -24.93 -3.27 -6.87
CA PHE A 24 -24.14 -2.08 -6.54
C PHE A 24 -23.37 -1.58 -7.77
N PRO A 25 -23.48 -0.28 -8.11
CA PRO A 25 -22.65 0.30 -9.16
C PRO A 25 -21.17 0.16 -8.83
N LEU A 26 -20.34 -0.19 -9.82
CA LEU A 26 -18.89 -0.37 -9.62
C LEU A 26 -18.20 0.90 -9.08
N GLY A 27 -18.71 2.09 -9.42
CA GLY A 27 -18.21 3.36 -8.88
C GLY A 27 -18.49 3.58 -7.39
N ASN A 28 -19.33 2.75 -6.77
CA ASN A 28 -19.68 2.82 -5.35
C ASN A 28 -18.99 1.73 -4.51
N ILE A 29 -18.20 0.86 -5.15
CA ILE A 29 -17.46 -0.21 -4.48
C ILE A 29 -16.01 0.22 -4.43
N GLY A 30 -15.49 0.42 -3.22
CA GLY A 30 -14.09 0.78 -2.98
C GLY A 30 -13.40 -0.21 -2.07
N ASN A 31 -12.11 -0.45 -2.33
CA ASN A 31 -11.21 -1.03 -1.35
C ASN A 31 -10.42 0.08 -0.66
N MET A 32 -10.14 -0.08 0.63
CA MET A 32 -9.32 0.85 1.42
C MET A 32 -8.36 0.04 2.28
N ASP A 33 -7.12 0.48 2.36
CA ASP A 33 -6.10 -0.15 3.22
C ASP A 33 -5.24 0.90 3.90
N GLU A 34 -4.87 0.63 5.15
CA GLU A 34 -3.94 1.45 5.93
C GLU A 34 -2.51 0.95 5.72
N THR A 35 -1.60 1.85 5.38
CA THR A 35 -0.18 1.52 5.20
C THR A 35 0.70 2.52 5.98
N PRO A 36 1.62 2.06 6.83
CA PRO A 36 2.59 2.95 7.46
C PRO A 36 3.63 3.42 6.43
N ILE A 37 3.91 4.72 6.41
CA ILE A 37 4.97 5.35 5.62
C ILE A 37 6.01 5.92 6.57
N PHE A 38 7.25 5.43 6.45
CA PHE A 38 8.38 5.85 7.27
C PHE A 38 8.99 7.14 6.76
N PHE A 39 9.39 8.03 7.67
CA PHE A 39 10.00 9.32 7.31
C PHE A 39 11.37 9.14 6.65
N ASP A 40 12.23 8.28 7.21
CA ASP A 40 13.55 7.98 6.65
C ASP A 40 13.50 6.76 5.71
N MET A 41 12.70 6.82 4.63
CA MET A 41 12.84 5.88 3.50
C MET A 41 14.05 6.26 2.65
N ILE A 42 15.24 5.98 3.18
CA ILE A 42 16.50 6.20 2.46
C ILE A 42 16.48 5.40 1.16
N GLY A 43 16.45 6.10 0.03
CA GLY A 43 16.42 5.47 -1.28
C GLY A 43 17.71 4.73 -1.62
N ASN A 44 17.60 3.71 -2.48
CA ASN A 44 18.73 2.89 -2.93
C ASN A 44 19.69 3.61 -3.90
N ARG A 45 19.48 4.92 -4.13
CA ARG A 45 20.26 5.71 -5.07
C ARG A 45 21.00 6.80 -4.32
N THR A 46 22.32 6.65 -4.30
CA THR A 46 23.25 7.66 -3.81
C THR A 46 24.05 8.19 -5.00
N VAL A 47 24.22 9.51 -5.09
CA VAL A 47 25.04 10.15 -6.12
C VAL A 47 26.21 10.82 -5.43
N ASP A 48 27.42 10.52 -5.87
CA ASP A 48 28.64 11.15 -5.39
C ASP A 48 29.68 11.26 -6.51
N SER A 49 30.74 12.01 -6.25
CA SER A 49 31.87 12.20 -7.15
C SER A 49 32.54 10.87 -7.49
N LYS A 50 32.96 10.73 -8.75
CA LYS A 50 33.62 9.52 -9.25
C LYS A 50 34.93 9.30 -8.49
N GLY A 51 35.04 8.17 -7.78
CA GLY A 51 36.24 7.78 -7.04
C GLY A 51 36.09 7.78 -5.51
N THR A 52 34.95 8.21 -4.97
CA THR A 52 34.70 8.10 -3.52
C THR A 52 34.49 6.64 -3.11
N LYS A 53 35.17 6.23 -2.03
CA LYS A 53 35.15 4.86 -1.51
C LYS A 53 33.89 4.51 -0.72
N SER A 54 33.22 5.49 -0.12
CA SER A 54 31.98 5.31 0.62
C SER A 54 31.09 6.53 0.52
N ILE A 55 29.78 6.31 0.42
CA ILE A 55 28.78 7.37 0.45
C ILE A 55 28.05 7.25 1.79
N VAL A 56 28.25 8.24 2.66
CA VAL A 56 27.55 8.31 3.95
C VAL A 56 26.14 8.83 3.69
N VAL A 57 25.14 7.98 3.87
CA VAL A 57 23.74 8.40 3.75
C VAL A 57 23.28 8.96 5.09
N LYS A 58 22.91 10.25 5.10
CA LYS A 58 22.41 10.91 6.30
C LYS A 58 20.92 10.61 6.45
N SER A 59 20.54 9.95 7.55
CA SER A 59 19.14 9.90 8.01
C SER A 59 18.78 11.19 8.73
N THR A 60 17.49 11.50 8.86
CA THR A 60 17.01 12.64 9.66
C THR A 60 16.96 12.32 11.16
N GLY A 61 17.29 11.08 11.55
CA GLY A 61 17.19 10.57 12.93
C GLY A 61 15.78 10.09 13.29
N HIS A 62 14.88 9.97 12.31
CA HIS A 62 13.47 9.59 12.50
C HIS A 62 13.17 8.20 11.92
N GLU A 63 14.13 7.28 12.03
CA GLU A 63 14.12 5.95 11.42
C GLU A 63 12.95 5.07 11.91
N ARG A 64 12.40 5.38 13.08
CA ARG A 64 11.23 4.69 13.67
C ARG A 64 9.95 5.50 13.62
N THR A 65 10.03 6.73 13.13
CA THR A 65 8.85 7.58 12.97
C THR A 65 8.17 7.21 11.65
N TYR A 66 6.87 7.00 11.72
CA TYR A 66 6.02 6.78 10.55
C TYR A 66 4.71 7.55 10.73
N PHE A 67 4.07 7.83 9.61
CA PHE A 67 2.68 8.25 9.58
C PHE A 67 1.87 7.19 8.83
N THR A 68 0.60 7.03 9.20
CA THR A 68 -0.29 6.09 8.53
C THR A 68 -0.97 6.80 7.37
N VAL A 69 -0.87 6.23 6.17
CA VAL A 69 -1.68 6.65 5.02
C VAL A 69 -2.82 5.66 4.83
N MET A 70 -3.96 6.17 4.40
CA MET A 70 -5.06 5.37 3.88
C MET A 70 -5.03 5.46 2.35
N LEU A 71 -5.01 4.33 1.67
CA LEU A 71 -5.12 4.27 0.21
C LEU A 71 -6.46 3.65 -0.17
N SER A 72 -7.22 4.36 -1.00
CA SER A 72 -8.52 3.92 -1.50
C SER A 72 -8.55 3.83 -3.02
N CYS A 73 -9.21 2.77 -3.53
CA CYS A 73 -9.40 2.55 -4.96
C CYS A 73 -10.82 2.03 -5.21
N LEU A 74 -11.51 2.64 -6.16
CA LEU A 74 -12.84 2.22 -6.60
C LEU A 74 -12.73 1.10 -7.65
N ALA A 75 -13.75 0.27 -7.74
CA ALA A 75 -13.80 -0.84 -8.69
C ALA A 75 -13.94 -0.40 -10.16
N ASN A 76 -14.22 0.89 -10.39
CA ASN A 76 -14.15 1.53 -11.71
C ASN A 76 -12.77 2.11 -12.04
N GLU A 77 -11.73 1.66 -11.32
CA GLU A 77 -10.32 2.05 -11.49
C GLU A 77 -10.02 3.52 -11.15
N MET A 78 -10.99 4.26 -10.58
CA MET A 78 -10.74 5.60 -10.07
C MET A 78 -10.06 5.53 -8.71
N LYS A 79 -8.99 6.32 -8.56
CA LYS A 79 -8.35 6.56 -7.27
C LYS A 79 -9.11 7.66 -6.53
N LEU A 80 -9.25 7.48 -5.22
CA LEU A 80 -9.80 8.46 -4.29
C LEU A 80 -8.66 9.17 -3.56
#